data_AF-R9GTV2-F1
#
_entry.id   AF-R9GTV2-F1
#
_cell.length_a   1.000
_cell.length_b   1.000
_cell.length_c   1.000
_cell.angle_alpha   90.00
_cell.angle_beta   90.00
_cell.angle_gamma   90.00
#
_symmetry.space_group_name_H-M   'P 1'
#
loop_
_entity.id
_entity.type
_entity.pdbx_description
1 polymer ?
#
loop_
_entity_poly.entity_id
_entity_poly.type
_entity_poly.pdbx_seq_one_letter_code
_entity_poly.pdbx_strand_id
1 'polypeptide(L)'
;MDTDIVALLKDIVQRFQPAADQKDIMLQTDFSLSTFKASTDTEALNKIISNVISNAIKYCESHVIISLSDINMEANKFSIEVKSNGNLIPVELKERIFDTFFRIKETRSKLGTGL
;
A
#
# COMPACT_ATOMS: atom_id res chain seq x y z
N MET A 1 -13.10 8.98 -17.36
CA MET A 1 -13.34 7.56 -17.69
C MET A 1 -13.57 6.85 -16.37
N ASP A 2 -14.54 5.94 -16.33
CA ASP A 2 -14.77 5.13 -15.14
C ASP A 2 -13.70 4.05 -15.01
N THR A 3 -13.12 3.95 -13.82
CA THR A 3 -12.05 3.00 -13.52
C THR A 3 -12.60 1.90 -12.66
N ASP A 4 -12.37 0.65 -13.06
CA ASP A 4 -12.67 -0.50 -12.20
C ASP A 4 -11.60 -0.62 -11.12
N ILE A 5 -11.95 -0.16 -9.91
CA ILE A 5 -11.06 -0.11 -8.76
C ILE A 5 -10.67 -1.52 -8.32
N VAL A 6 -11.58 -2.49 -8.39
CA VAL A 6 -11.28 -3.88 -8.01
C VAL A 6 -10.25 -4.46 -8.98
N ALA A 7 -10.44 -4.25 -10.29
CA ALA A 7 -9.49 -4.71 -11.29
C ALA A 7 -8.12 -4.03 -11.13
N LEU A 8 -8.11 -2.71 -10.91
CA LEU A 8 -6.88 -1.95 -10.69
C LEU A 8 -6.11 -2.47 -9.46
N LEU A 9 -6.78 -2.65 -8.33
CA LEU A 9 -6.13 -3.13 -7.10
C LEU A 9 -5.57 -4.55 -7.27
N LYS A 10 -6.31 -5.45 -7.94
CA LYS A 10 -5.82 -6.80 -8.26
C LYS A 10 -4.56 -6.77 -9.12
N ASP A 11 -4.55 -5.94 -10.16
CA ASP A 11 -3.40 -5.79 -11.04
C ASP A 11 -2.16 -5.27 -10.28
N ILE A 12 -2.35 -4.26 -9.42
CA ILE A 12 -1.27 -3.74 -8.58
C ILE A 12 -0.76 -4.84 -7.64
N VAL A 13 -1.64 -5.54 -6.92
CA VAL A 13 -1.24 -6.64 -6.02
C VAL A 13 -0.46 -7.72 -6.76
N GLN A 14 -0.93 -8.13 -7.94
CA GLN A 14 -0.25 -9.13 -8.77
C GLN A 14 1.17 -8.69 -9.16
N ARG A 15 1.39 -7.40 -9.44
CA ARG A 15 2.74 -6.85 -9.73
C ARG A 15 3.66 -6.89 -8.51
N PHE A 16 3.11 -6.73 -7.31
CA PHE A 16 3.86 -6.73 -6.05
C PHE A 16 4.01 -8.13 -5.43
N GLN A 17 3.26 -9.13 -5.92
CA GLN A 17 3.33 -10.51 -5.44
C GLN A 17 4.77 -11.07 -5.42
N PRO A 18 5.59 -10.94 -6.49
CA PRO A 18 6.96 -11.48 -6.47
C PRO A 18 7.87 -10.80 -5.44
N ALA A 19 7.59 -9.54 -5.09
CA ALA A 19 8.35 -8.80 -4.08
C ALA A 19 7.93 -9.21 -2.66
N ALA A 20 6.66 -9.54 -2.45
CA ALA A 20 6.14 -10.09 -1.21
C ALA A 20 6.65 -11.52 -0.98
N ASP A 21 6.59 -12.37 -2.02
CA ASP A 21 7.04 -13.76 -1.97
C ASP A 21 8.53 -13.87 -1.65
N GLN A 22 9.38 -12.99 -2.21
CA GLN A 22 10.81 -12.92 -1.89
C GLN A 22 11.12 -12.62 -0.41
N LYS A 23 10.14 -12.10 0.33
CA LYS A 23 10.25 -11.74 1.73
C LYS A 23 9.38 -12.63 2.65
N ASP A 24 8.80 -13.71 2.11
CA ASP A 24 7.85 -14.56 2.82
C ASP A 24 6.64 -13.79 3.39
N ILE A 25 6.21 -12.74 2.68
CA ILE A 25 5.06 -11.91 3.06
C ILE A 25 3.81 -12.42 2.33
N MET A 26 2.76 -12.72 3.09
CA MET A 26 1.44 -13.02 2.56
C MET A 26 0.75 -11.73 2.09
N LEU A 27 0.77 -11.48 0.79
CA LEU A 27 0.02 -10.39 0.15
C LEU A 27 -1.33 -10.91 -0.35
N GLN A 28 -2.42 -10.32 0.14
CA GLN A 28 -3.78 -10.76 -0.17
C GLN A 28 -4.73 -9.57 -0.41
N THR A 29 -5.79 -9.85 -1.16
CA THR A 29 -6.91 -8.93 -1.37
C THR A 29 -8.18 -9.48 -0.74
N ASP A 30 -8.88 -8.65 0.02
CA ASP A 30 -10.18 -8.94 0.61
C ASP A 30 -11.23 -8.01 0.01
N PHE A 31 -11.76 -8.41 -1.15
CA PHE A 31 -12.81 -7.66 -1.84
C PHE A 31 -14.13 -8.40 -1.72
N SER A 32 -15.12 -7.76 -1.08
CA SER A 32 -16.50 -8.28 -1.04
C SER A 32 -17.22 -8.15 -2.40
N LEU A 33 -16.66 -7.39 -3.34
CA LEU A 33 -17.24 -7.11 -4.65
C LEU A 33 -16.38 -7.65 -5.79
N SER A 34 -17.03 -8.07 -6.87
CA SER A 34 -16.36 -8.55 -8.08
C SER A 34 -15.83 -7.42 -8.97
N THR A 35 -16.53 -6.28 -9.00
CA THR A 35 -16.21 -5.08 -9.79
C THR A 35 -16.72 -3.84 -9.06
N PHE A 36 -16.00 -2.74 -9.14
CA PHE A 36 -16.45 -1.45 -8.61
C PHE A 36 -15.92 -0.33 -9.49
N LYS A 37 -16.81 0.36 -10.21
CA LYS A 37 -16.46 1.45 -11.12
C LYS A 37 -16.62 2.79 -10.42
N ALA A 38 -15.57 3.60 -10.44
CA ALA A 38 -15.60 4.96 -9.94
C ALA A 38 -14.90 5.91 -10.91
N SER A 39 -15.37 7.15 -10.99
CA SER A 39 -14.71 8.21 -11.76
C SER A 39 -13.52 8.74 -10.96
N THR A 40 -12.33 8.20 -11.25
CA THR A 40 -11.07 8.59 -10.59
C THR A 40 -9.96 8.77 -11.62
N ASP A 41 -8.87 9.41 -11.22
CA ASP A 41 -7.64 9.40 -11.99
C ASP A 41 -6.90 8.07 -11.72
N THR A 42 -6.90 7.19 -12.72
CA THR A 42 -6.29 5.85 -12.63
C THR A 42 -4.79 5.91 -12.37
N GLU A 43 -4.08 6.85 -13.00
CA GLU A 43 -2.63 6.96 -12.86
C GLU A 43 -2.26 7.46 -11.46
N ALA A 44 -2.95 8.49 -10.98
CA ALA A 44 -2.76 9.00 -9.64
C ALA A 44 -3.07 7.93 -8.58
N LEU A 45 -4.21 7.23 -8.73
CA LEU A 45 -4.60 6.17 -7.80
C LEU A 45 -3.58 5.02 -7.81
N ASN A 46 -3.13 4.58 -9.00
CA ASN A 46 -2.11 3.56 -9.13
C ASN A 46 -0.81 3.96 -8.40
N LYS A 47 -0.36 5.20 -8.58
CA LYS A 47 0.84 5.72 -7.90
C LYS A 47 0.68 5.73 -6.37
N ILE A 48 -0.47 6.19 -5.87
CA ILE A 48 -0.77 6.22 -4.43
C ILE A 48 -0.78 4.81 -3.85
N ILE A 49 -1.55 3.90 -4.44
CA ILE A 49 -1.68 2.52 -3.93
C ILE A 49 -0.36 1.76 -4.04
N SER A 50 0.36 1.90 -5.15
CA SER A 50 1.68 1.28 -5.31
C SER A 50 2.68 1.75 -4.26
N ASN A 51 2.67 3.04 -3.89
CA ASN A 51 3.51 3.55 -2.81
C ASN A 51 3.14 2.94 -1.46
N VAL A 52 1.85 2.87 -1.15
CA VAL A 52 1.36 2.30 0.11
C VAL A 52 1.70 0.80 0.20
N ILE A 53 1.45 0.01 -0.85
CA ILE A 53 1.77 -1.42 -0.89
C ILE A 53 3.29 -1.65 -0.83
N SER A 54 4.08 -0.86 -1.56
CA SER A 54 5.54 -0.92 -1.50
C SER A 54 6.04 -0.69 -0.07
N ASN A 55 5.47 0.29 0.63
CA ASN A 55 5.79 0.55 2.03
C ASN A 55 5.33 -0.58 2.94
N ALA A 56 4.11 -1.10 2.73
CA ALA A 56 3.60 -2.23 3.49
C ALA A 56 4.56 -3.44 3.38
N ILE A 57 4.98 -3.84 2.18
CA ILE A 57 5.91 -4.95 1.94
C ILE A 57 7.32 -4.66 2.49
N LYS A 58 7.74 -3.39 2.52
CA LYS A 58 9.04 -3.02 3.07
C LYS A 58 9.09 -3.17 4.59
N TYR A 59 8.01 -2.83 5.29
CA TYR A 59 7.99 -2.69 6.75
C TYR A 59 7.09 -3.70 7.48
N CYS A 60 6.31 -4.54 6.78
CA CYS A 60 5.52 -5.59 7.42
C CYS A 60 6.36 -6.81 7.83
N GLU A 61 5.87 -7.55 8.82
CA GLU A 61 6.51 -8.80 9.25
C GLU A 61 6.09 -9.99 8.39
N SER A 62 4.79 -10.21 8.18
CA SER A 62 4.35 -11.45 7.53
C SER A 62 3.09 -11.37 6.68
N HIS A 63 2.24 -10.34 6.82
CA HIS A 63 1.08 -10.22 5.94
C HIS A 63 0.68 -8.77 5.63
N VAL A 64 0.12 -8.61 4.43
CA VAL A 64 -0.48 -7.38 3.92
C VAL A 64 -1.80 -7.72 3.26
N ILE A 65 -2.88 -7.10 3.73
CA ILE A 65 -4.24 -7.30 3.24
C ILE A 65 -4.75 -5.97 2.69
N ILE A 66 -5.23 -5.99 1.45
CA ILE A 66 -5.86 -4.85 0.80
C ILE A 66 -7.36 -5.11 0.70
N SER A 67 -8.16 -4.20 1.23
CA SER A 67 -9.62 -4.28 1.21
C SER A 67 -10.26 -3.00 0.67
N LEU A 68 -11.49 -3.13 0.19
CA LEU A 68 -12.30 -2.02 -0.28
C LEU A 68 -13.56 -1.96 0.60
N SER A 69 -13.74 -0.86 1.30
CA SER A 69 -14.78 -0.68 2.33
C SER A 69 -15.51 0.66 2.16
N ASP A 70 -16.55 0.87 2.98
CA ASP A 70 -17.28 2.15 3.08
C ASP A 70 -17.78 2.72 1.76
N ILE A 71 -18.25 1.83 0.88
CA ILE A 71 -18.77 2.22 -0.43
C ILE A 71 -20.13 2.87 -0.24
N ASN A 72 -20.18 4.16 -0.47
CA ASN A 72 -21.38 4.96 -0.42
C ASN A 72 -21.59 5.62 -1.80
N MET A 73 -22.48 5.01 -2.59
CA MET A 73 -22.81 5.48 -3.94
C MET A 73 -23.50 6.85 -3.92
N GLU A 74 -24.34 7.11 -2.92
CA GLU A 74 -25.08 8.38 -2.79
C GLU A 74 -24.15 9.54 -2.44
N ALA A 75 -23.17 9.29 -1.58
CA ALA A 75 -22.14 10.25 -1.20
C ALA A 75 -20.93 10.25 -2.17
N ASN A 76 -20.96 9.43 -3.23
CA ASN A 76 -19.87 9.22 -4.18
C ASN A 76 -18.51 9.00 -3.50
N LYS A 77 -18.50 8.13 -2.48
CA LYS A 77 -17.34 7.88 -1.61
C LYS A 77 -17.08 6.40 -1.48
N PHE A 78 -15.81 6.02 -1.41
CA PHE A 78 -15.37 4.68 -1.05
C PHE A 78 -14.04 4.79 -0.30
N SER A 79 -13.68 3.73 0.43
CA SER A 79 -12.43 3.63 1.15
C SER A 79 -11.62 2.44 0.63
N ILE A 80 -10.31 2.63 0.49
CA ILE A 80 -9.35 1.56 0.26
C ILE A 80 -8.51 1.45 1.53
N GLU A 81 -8.46 0.27 2.12
CA GLU A 81 -7.72 0.01 3.35
C GLU A 81 -6.58 -0.97 3.05
N VAL A 82 -5.38 -0.63 3.53
CA VAL A 82 -4.20 -1.51 3.46
C VAL A 82 -3.77 -1.81 4.89
N LYS A 83 -4.01 -3.03 5.33
CA LYS A 83 -3.65 -3.53 6.66
C LYS A 83 -2.38 -4.37 6.57
N SER A 84 -1.39 -4.07 7.41
CA SER A 84 -0.19 -4.90 7.55
C SER A 84 0.17 -5.06 9.03
N ASN A 85 0.84 -6.15 9.37
CA ASN A 85 1.21 -6.49 10.74
C ASN A 85 2.63 -6.09 11.15
N GLY A 86 3.24 -5.13 10.43
CA GLY A 86 4.59 -4.67 10.74
C GLY A 86 4.69 -3.78 11.97
N ASN A 87 5.93 -3.42 12.31
CA ASN A 87 6.22 -2.37 13.26
C ASN A 87 5.43 -1.10 12.91
N LEU A 88 4.73 -0.54 13.90
CA LEU A 88 3.98 0.70 13.77
C LEU A 88 4.87 1.75 13.10
N ILE A 89 4.43 2.27 11.94
CA ILE A 89 5.06 3.46 11.36
C ILE A 89 5.05 4.52 12.47
N PRO A 90 6.22 5.00 12.92
CA PRO A 90 6.29 6.05 13.93
C PRO A 90 5.35 7.18 13.53
N VAL A 91 4.57 7.72 14.47
CA VAL A 91 3.50 8.70 14.17
C VAL A 91 4.05 9.89 13.38
N GLU A 92 5.31 10.26 13.62
CA GLU A 92 6.07 11.31 12.91
C GLU A 92 6.36 11.00 11.42
N LEU A 93 6.26 9.74 11.00
CA LEU A 93 6.52 9.28 9.64
C LEU A 93 5.23 9.03 8.84
N LYS A 94 4.06 8.99 9.48
CA LYS A 94 2.76 8.76 8.82
C LYS A 94 2.42 9.79 7.74
N GLU A 95 2.84 11.04 7.90
CA GLU A 95 2.62 12.08 6.88
C GLU A 95 3.70 12.05 5.79
N ARG A 96 4.88 11.51 6.09
CA ARG A 96 6.05 11.52 5.21
C ARG A 96 6.15 10.33 4.27
N ILE A 97 5.41 9.25 4.51
CA ILE A 97 5.34 8.09 3.61
C ILE A 97 4.76 8.40 2.22
N PHE A 98 4.08 9.54 2.07
CA PHE A 98 3.57 10.04 0.80
C PHE A 98 4.55 10.96 0.07
N ASP A 99 5.67 11.32 0.70
CA ASP A 99 6.67 12.19 0.12
C ASP A 99 7.58 11.39 -0.83
N THR A 100 7.70 11.86 -2.07
CA THR A 100 8.36 11.12 -3.16
C THR A 100 9.84 10.83 -2.90
N PHE A 101 10.45 11.49 -1.90
CA PHE A 101 11.88 11.38 -1.56
C PHE A 101 12.16 10.85 -0.15
N PHE A 102 11.15 10.42 0.61
CA PHE A 102 11.35 10.02 1.99
C PHE A 102 11.78 8.55 2.12
N ARG A 103 13.11 8.33 2.18
CA ARG A 103 13.69 7.10 2.74
C ARG A 103 13.91 7.30 4.23
N ILE A 104 13.37 6.39 5.04
CA ILE A 104 13.80 6.25 6.44
C ILE A 104 15.31 6.02 6.39
N LYS A 105 16.09 6.97 6.89
CA LYS A 105 17.48 6.68 7.25
C LYS A 105 17.38 5.64 8.35
N GLU A 106 17.58 4.37 8.02
CA GLU A 106 18.06 3.41 8.99
C GLU A 106 19.28 4.06 9.64
N THR A 107 19.12 4.60 10.84
CA THR A 107 20.25 4.97 11.69
C THR A 107 20.92 3.67 12.03
N ARG A 108 21.80 3.25 11.12
CA ARG A 108 22.80 2.22 11.37
C ARG A 108 23.70 2.84 12.42
N SER A 109 23.38 2.55 13.67
CA SER A 109 24.29 2.68 14.78
C SER A 109 25.44 1.70 14.52
N LYS A 110 26.40 2.14 13.72
CA LYS A 110 27.75 1.62 13.71
C LYS A 110 28.66 2.82 13.78
N LEU A 111 29.04 3.15 15.01
CA LEU A 111 30.33 3.74 15.33
C LEU A 111 31.38 3.02 14.47
N GLY A 112 31.85 3.69 13.43
CA GLY A 112 33.06 3.34 12.71
C GLY A 112 34.07 4.43 13.01
N THR A 113 34.84 4.26 14.09
CA THR A 113 36.09 5.00 14.25
C THR A 113 37.05 4.51 13.17
N GLY A 114 37.52 5.41 12.31
CA GLY A 114 38.52 5.06 11.30
C GLY A 114 38.91 6.24 10.42
N LEU A 115 39.81 7.07 10.97
CA LEU A 115 40.75 8.02 10.35
C LEU A 115 40.24 8.96 9.25
#